data_AF-A0A938Z264-F1
#
_entry.id   AF-A0A938Z264-F1
#
_cell.length_a   1.000
_cell.length_b   1.000
_cell.length_c   1.000
_cell.angle_alpha   90.00
_cell.angle_beta   90.00
_cell.angle_gamma   90.00
#
_symmetry.space_group_name_H-M   'P 1'
#
loop_
_entity.id
_entity.type
_entity.pdbx_description
1 polymer ?
#
loop_
_entity_poly.entity_id
_entity_poly.type
_entity_poly.pdbx_seq_one_letter_code
_entity_poly.pdbx_strand_id
1 'polypeptide(L)' 'DSDVMMENCHNNVIKLPKGKLAVLNGLDGFIVAEKDNVLLVCRKEDSSALVRKYVNEVQMKRGEDFI' A
#
# COMPACT_ATOMS: atom_id res chain seq x y z
N ASP A 1 16.51 -4.25 0.47
CA ASP A 1 15.40 -3.86 1.37
C ASP A 1 14.54 -2.80 0.70
N SER A 2 13.38 -2.49 1.27
CA SER A 2 12.54 -1.37 0.85
C SER A 2 13.20 -0.07 1.34
N ASP A 3 13.21 0.99 0.52
CA ASP A 3 13.72 2.30 0.93
C ASP A 3 12.55 3.19 1.37
N VAL A 4 12.56 3.64 2.62
CA VAL A 4 11.43 4.39 3.19
C VAL A 4 11.95 5.49 4.11
N MET A 5 11.57 6.73 3.79
CA MET A 5 11.74 7.90 4.65
C MET A 5 10.42 8.18 5.36
N MET A 6 10.46 8.25 6.70
CA MET A 6 9.27 8.42 7.53
C MET A 6 9.46 9.59 8.50
N GLU A 7 8.47 10.47 8.56
CA GLU A 7 8.38 11.58 9.51
C GLU A 7 7.04 11.50 10.27
N ASN A 8 7.05 11.60 11.61
CA ASN A 8 5.84 11.53 12.46
C ASN A 8 4.88 10.35 12.15
N CYS A 9 5.42 9.21 11.73
CA CYS A 9 4.63 8.03 11.37
C CYS A 9 4.58 7.01 12.52
N HIS A 10 3.40 6.46 12.79
CA HIS A 10 3.17 5.52 13.89
C HIS A 10 2.35 4.30 13.42
N ASN A 11 2.59 3.13 14.01
CA ASN A 11 1.75 1.93 13.84
C ASN A 11 1.46 1.45 12.39
N ASN A 12 2.31 1.82 11.42
CA ASN A 12 2.10 1.47 10.01
C ASN A 12 2.70 0.12 9.62
N VAL A 13 2.17 -0.48 8.54
CA VAL A 13 2.74 -1.65 7.86
C VAL A 13 3.11 -1.24 6.44
N ILE A 14 4.40 -1.29 6.09
CA ILE A 14 4.89 -0.81 4.80
C ILE A 14 5.57 -1.96 4.04
N LYS A 15 5.11 -2.22 2.82
CA LYS A 15 5.66 -3.24 1.94
C LYS A 15 5.81 -2.70 0.51
N LEU A 16 7.04 -2.52 0.09
CA LEU A 16 7.39 -2.00 -1.24
C LEU A 16 8.32 -2.99 -1.96
N PRO A 17 8.31 -3.02 -3.30
CA PRO A 17 9.29 -3.76 -4.07
C PRO A 17 10.69 -3.14 -3.93
N LYS A 18 11.73 -3.93 -4.19
CA LYS A 18 13.12 -3.44 -4.16
C LYS A 18 13.32 -2.31 -5.17
N GLY A 19 14.10 -1.30 -4.79
CA GLY A 19 14.43 -0.17 -5.66
C GLY A 19 13.38 0.94 -5.71
N LYS A 20 12.29 0.83 -4.94
CA LYS A 20 11.35 1.93 -4.72
C LYS A 20 11.65 2.64 -3.40
N LEU A 21 11.56 3.97 -3.46
CA LEU A 21 11.61 4.87 -2.32
C LEU A 21 10.21 5.39 -2.02
N ALA A 22 9.77 5.28 -0.78
CA ALA A 22 8.58 5.98 -0.28
C ALA A 22 8.96 7.06 0.73
N VAL A 23 8.29 8.21 0.65
CA VAL A 23 8.39 9.30 1.63
C VAL A 23 7.02 9.47 2.27
N LEU A 24 6.94 9.23 3.57
CA LEU A 24 5.69 9.18 4.32
C LEU A 24 5.75 10.16 5.50
N ASN A 25 4.68 10.92 5.70
CA ASN A 25 4.56 11.87 6.81
C ASN A 25 3.18 11.74 7.48
N GLY A 26 3.16 11.65 8.81
CA GLY A 26 1.93 11.73 9.61
C GLY A 26 0.97 10.54 9.48
N LEU A 27 1.40 9.42 8.87
CA LEU A 27 0.59 8.21 8.81
C LEU A 27 0.55 7.55 10.19
N ASP A 28 -0.64 7.31 10.72
CA ASP A 28 -0.84 6.51 11.93
C ASP A 28 -1.82 5.37 11.68
N GLY A 29 -1.36 4.13 11.82
CA GLY A 29 -2.20 2.94 11.70
C GLY A 29 -2.61 2.61 10.27
N PHE A 30 -1.75 2.85 9.27
CA PHE A 30 -2.01 2.53 7.86
C PHE A 30 -1.21 1.32 7.36
N ILE A 31 -1.73 0.67 6.32
CA ILE A 31 -1.02 -0.28 5.47
C ILE A 31 -0.68 0.45 4.16
N VAL A 32 0.60 0.47 3.81
CA VAL A 32 1.12 0.95 2.53
C VAL A 32 1.73 -0.25 1.83
N ALA A 33 1.11 -0.70 0.75
CA ALA A 33 1.57 -1.86 -0.01
C ALA A 33 1.62 -1.55 -1.50
N GLU A 34 2.78 -1.78 -2.11
CA GLU A 34 2.93 -1.70 -3.57
C GLU A 34 3.17 -3.09 -4.14
N LYS A 35 2.43 -3.40 -5.20
CA LYS A 35 2.66 -4.58 -6.05
C LYS A 35 2.46 -4.16 -7.50
N ASP A 36 3.48 -4.43 -8.32
CA ASP A 36 3.50 -4.08 -9.74
C ASP A 36 3.19 -2.59 -9.95
N ASN A 37 2.09 -2.24 -10.61
CA ASN A 37 1.68 -0.82 -10.80
C ASN A 37 0.61 -0.34 -9.81
N VAL A 38 0.32 -1.11 -8.76
CA VAL A 38 -0.74 -0.80 -7.79
C VAL A 38 -0.13 -0.45 -6.43
N LEU A 39 -0.38 0.78 -6.00
CA LEU A 39 -0.17 1.23 -4.63
C LEU A 39 -1.50 1.22 -3.87
N LEU A 40 -1.54 0.46 -2.78
CA LEU A 40 -2.63 0.46 -1.81
C LEU A 40 -2.21 1.21 -0.56
N VAL A 41 -3.04 2.18 -0.14
CA VAL A 41 -2.95 2.83 1.17
C VAL A 41 -4.31 2.72 1.84
N CYS A 42 -4.39 2.00 2.96
CA CYS A 42 -5.63 1.81 3.71
C CYS A 42 -5.38 1.76 5.22
N ARG A 43 -6.42 1.83 6.06
CA ARG A 43 -6.24 1.73 7.49
C ARG A 43 -5.96 0.27 7.88
N LYS A 44 -5.16 0.05 8.90
CA LYS A 44 -4.80 -1.28 9.42
C LYS A 44 -6.00 -1.98 10.07
N GLU A 45 -6.97 -1.21 10.56
CA GLU A 45 -8.27 -1.72 11.04
C GLU A 45 -9.15 -2.26 9.91
N ASP A 46 -8.87 -1.91 8.65
CA ASP A 46 -9.55 -2.50 7.52
C ASP A 46 -9.18 -3.98 7.43
N SER A 47 -10.20 -4.83 7.47
CA SER A 47 -10.02 -6.27 7.41
C SER A 47 -9.30 -6.68 6.11
N SER A 48 -8.45 -7.71 6.17
CA SER A 48 -7.74 -8.24 4.99
C SER A 48 -8.66 -8.58 3.80
N ALA A 49 -9.93 -8.86 4.06
CA ALA A 49 -10.98 -9.02 3.05
C ALA A 49 -11.29 -7.74 2.26
N LEU A 50 -11.34 -6.57 2.91
CA LEU A 50 -11.54 -5.27 2.25
C LEU A 50 -10.36 -4.93 1.34
N VAL A 51 -9.13 -5.17 1.81
CA VAL A 51 -7.90 -5.02 1.02
C VAL A 51 -7.96 -5.86 -0.26
N ARG A 52 -8.28 -7.15 -0.15
CA ARG A 52 -8.44 -8.03 -1.33
C ARG A 52 -9.55 -7.58 -2.26
N LYS A 53 -10.67 -7.10 -1.71
CA LYS A 53 -11.78 -6.54 -2.50
C LYS A 53 -11.31 -5.35 -3.34
N TYR A 54 -10.55 -4.42 -2.78
CA TYR A 54 -10.05 -3.27 -3.54
C TYR A 54 -9.09 -3.66 -4.66
N VAL A 55 -8.18 -4.62 -4.43
CA VAL A 55 -7.29 -5.13 -5.47
C VAL A 55 -8.10 -5.77 -6.61
N ASN A 56 -9.09 -6.61 -6.28
CA ASN A 56 -9.95 -7.25 -7.28
C ASN A 56 -10.79 -6.22 -8.06
N GLU A 57 -11.30 -5.18 -7.39
CA GLU A 57 -12.05 -4.12 -8.07
C GLU A 57 -11.17 -3.30 -9.03
N VAL A 58 -9.92 -3.03 -8.66
CA VAL A 58 -8.97 -2.36 -9.55
C VAL A 58 -8.72 -3.21 -10.80
N GLN A 59 -8.48 -4.52 -10.63
CA GLN A 59 -8.33 -5.45 -11.75
C GLN A 59 -9.57 -5.47 -12.67
N MET A 60 -10.78 -5.53 -12.10
CA MET A 60 -12.02 -5.54 -12.88
C MET A 60 -12.27 -4.22 -13.62
N LYS A 61 -11.96 -3.07 -13.00
CA LYS A 61 -12.27 -1.74 -13.55
C LYS A 61 -11.20 -1.19 -14.49
N ARG A 62 -9.95 -1.62 -14.32
CA ARG A 62 -8.78 -1.07 -15.03
C ARG A 62 -8.10 -2.07 -15.97
N GLY A 63 -8.54 -3.33 -16.02
CA GLY A 63 -7.94 -4.35 -16.88
C GLY A 63 -6.57 -4.83 -16.38
N GLU A 64 -5.79 -5.43 -17.28
CA GLU A 64 -4.48 -6.07 -16.97
C GLU A 64 -3.33 -5.08 -16.73
N ASP A 65 -3.52 -3.77 -16.98
CA ASP A 65 -2.48 -2.73 -16.87
C ASP A 65 -1.93 -2.55 -15.43
N PHE A 66 -2.58 -3.18 -14.45
CA PHE A 66 -2.34 -3.02 -13.01
C PHE A 66 -2.13 -4.37 -12.29
N ILE A 67 -1.60 -5.39 -12.99
CA ILE A 67 -1.29 -6.72 -12.41
C ILE A 67 0.21 -6.91 -12.23
#